data_AF-A0A2V9IMF8-F1
#
_entry.id   AF-A0A2V9IMF8-F1
#
_cell.length_a   1.000
_cell.length_b   1.000
_cell.length_c   1.000
_cell.angle_alpha   90.00
_cell.angle_beta   90.00
_cell.angle_gamma   90.00
#
_symmetry.space_group_name_H-M   'P 1'
#
loop_
_entity.id
_entity.type
_entity.pdbx_description
1 polymer ?
#
loop_
_entity_poly.entity_id
_entity_poly.type
_entity_poly.pdbx_seq_one_letter_code
_entity_poly.pdbx_strand_id
1 'polypeptide(L)'
;MDQFISALGRRDHALFLDCRDLKYRHVPLRGDVKIVVSNSGVKRALAHSEYEVRVKQCRQAVEQLRSSGLEVQTLRDVKLADLIARGKSLDRIALKRASHVVTENDRVREAVRMLEQGDLKYFGKLMNDSHKSLRDDYEVSSKELDALVEVAWKQPGVLGARMTGAGFGGCTVNLVERDAAEAFAEAVQKGYQQALGLRAEVYVCQASDGALAT
;
A
#
# COMPACT_ATOMS: atom_id res chain seq x y z
N MET A 1 -2.03 12.32 4.85
CA MET A 1 -2.56 10.98 5.22
C MET A 1 -2.20 10.68 6.67
N ASP A 2 -0.91 10.74 7.01
CA ASP A 2 -0.38 10.42 8.35
C ASP A 2 -1.04 11.23 9.47
N GLN A 3 -1.18 12.55 9.28
CA GLN A 3 -1.85 13.42 10.26
C GLN A 3 -3.34 13.08 10.43
N PHE A 4 -4.00 12.69 9.33
CA PHE A 4 -5.43 12.32 9.36
C PHE A 4 -5.66 11.08 10.21
N ILE A 5 -4.91 10.00 9.97
CA ILE A 5 -5.09 8.77 10.75
C ILE A 5 -4.63 8.93 12.19
N SER A 6 -3.60 9.74 12.44
CA SER A 6 -3.12 10.01 13.80
C SER A 6 -4.16 10.79 14.62
N ALA A 7 -4.96 11.67 14.02
CA ALA A 7 -5.98 12.43 14.72
C ALA A 7 -7.34 11.71 14.77
N LEU A 8 -7.72 11.01 13.69
CA LEU A 8 -9.07 10.47 13.48
C LEU A 8 -9.15 8.95 13.63
N GLY A 9 -8.08 8.31 14.08
CA GLY A 9 -8.06 6.87 14.36
C GLY A 9 -9.20 6.47 15.29
N ARG A 10 -9.73 5.27 15.09
CA ARG A 10 -10.75 4.68 15.96
C ARG A 10 -10.40 3.22 16.15
N ARG A 11 -10.46 2.76 17.40
CA ARG A 11 -10.22 1.36 17.74
C ARG A 11 -11.04 0.42 16.85
N ASP A 12 -10.42 -0.66 16.41
CA ASP A 12 -11.03 -1.70 15.56
C ASP A 12 -11.52 -1.21 14.19
N HIS A 13 -11.05 -0.05 13.71
CA HIS A 13 -11.42 0.49 12.40
C HIS A 13 -10.19 0.91 11.59
N ALA A 14 -10.24 0.64 10.29
CA ALA A 14 -9.47 1.38 9.31
C ALA A 14 -10.17 2.72 8.98
N LEU A 15 -9.45 3.64 8.35
CA LEU A 15 -9.99 4.92 7.88
C LEU A 15 -9.94 4.97 6.35
N PHE A 16 -11.09 5.01 5.70
CA PHE A 16 -11.15 5.41 4.30
C PHE A 16 -11.14 6.93 4.22
N LEU A 17 -10.30 7.49 3.35
CA LEU A 17 -10.16 8.92 3.10
C LEU A 17 -10.14 9.17 1.59
N ASP A 18 -11.09 9.95 1.07
CA ASP A 18 -10.98 10.52 -0.27
C ASP A 18 -10.15 11.81 -0.19
N CYS A 19 -8.92 11.75 -0.69
CA CYS A 19 -7.98 12.87 -0.64
C CYS A 19 -8.39 14.07 -1.52
N ARG A 20 -9.42 13.95 -2.37
CA ARG A 20 -9.92 15.06 -3.20
C ARG A 20 -10.74 16.06 -2.39
N ASP A 21 -11.71 15.56 -1.63
CA ASP A 21 -12.67 16.38 -0.89
C ASP A 21 -12.56 16.19 0.63
N LEU A 22 -11.57 15.42 1.08
CA LEU A 22 -11.26 15.12 2.47
C LEU A 22 -12.38 14.40 3.22
N LYS A 23 -13.38 13.87 2.51
CA LYS A 23 -14.40 13.02 3.13
C LYS A 23 -13.76 11.74 3.59
N TYR A 24 -14.13 11.31 4.80
CA TYR A 24 -13.64 10.09 5.39
C TYR A 24 -14.76 9.32 6.05
N ARG A 25 -14.50 8.03 6.28
CA ARG A 25 -15.36 7.16 7.09
C ARG A 25 -14.55 6.04 7.69
N HIS A 26 -14.94 5.61 8.89
CA HIS A 26 -14.37 4.44 9.52
C HIS A 26 -14.91 3.17 8.86
N VAL A 27 -14.02 2.22 8.61
CA VAL A 27 -14.33 0.92 8.01
C VAL A 27 -13.96 -0.13 9.04
N PRO A 28 -14.91 -0.96 9.52
CA PRO A 28 -14.64 -1.96 10.53
C PRO A 28 -13.51 -2.91 10.10
N LEU A 29 -12.56 -3.13 11.00
CA LEU A 29 -11.52 -4.15 10.85
C LEU A 29 -11.83 -5.26 11.85
N ARG A 30 -12.35 -6.37 11.35
CA ARG A 30 -12.81 -7.49 12.17
C ARG A 30 -11.64 -8.08 12.98
N GLY A 31 -11.94 -8.58 14.18
CA GLY A 31 -10.93 -9.10 15.09
C GLY A 31 -10.26 -10.41 14.66
N ASP A 32 -10.75 -11.07 13.61
CA ASP A 32 -10.31 -12.41 13.20
C ASP A 32 -8.85 -12.43 12.67
N VAL A 33 -8.27 -11.24 12.49
CA VAL A 33 -6.92 -11.00 11.96
C VAL A 33 -6.14 -10.02 12.83
N LYS A 34 -4.81 -10.05 12.68
CA LYS A 34 -3.87 -9.06 13.19
C LYS A 34 -3.20 -8.34 12.03
N ILE A 35 -2.86 -7.08 12.29
CA ILE A 35 -1.97 -6.33 11.42
C ILE A 35 -0.56 -6.51 11.97
N VAL A 36 0.32 -7.16 11.22
CA VAL A 36 1.71 -7.35 11.61
C VAL A 36 2.59 -6.42 10.77
N VAL A 37 3.33 -5.53 11.41
CA VAL A 37 4.27 -4.61 10.75
C VAL A 37 5.68 -5.18 10.85
N SER A 38 6.37 -5.30 9.73
CA SER A 38 7.77 -5.77 9.69
C SER A 38 8.66 -4.66 9.16
N ASN A 39 9.53 -4.11 10.01
CA ASN A 39 10.52 -3.09 9.66
C ASN A 39 11.78 -3.78 9.11
N SER A 40 12.20 -3.39 7.91
CA SER A 40 13.36 -3.98 7.22
C SER A 40 14.70 -3.64 7.85
N GLY A 41 14.74 -2.64 8.74
CA GLY A 41 15.96 -2.10 9.33
C GLY A 41 16.73 -1.15 8.40
N VAL A 42 16.26 -0.96 7.16
CA VAL A 42 16.88 -0.06 6.17
C VAL A 42 16.21 1.31 6.20
N LYS A 43 17.01 2.35 6.45
CA LYS A 43 16.57 3.75 6.46
C LYS A 43 16.25 4.23 5.04
N ARG A 44 15.25 5.10 4.96
CA ARG A 44 14.71 5.70 3.72
C ARG A 44 15.58 6.84 3.16
N ALA A 45 16.88 6.60 2.93
CA ALA A 45 17.83 7.66 2.57
C ALA A 45 17.48 8.45 1.29
N LEU A 46 16.81 7.81 0.33
CA LEU A 46 16.45 8.40 -0.97
C LEU A 46 14.97 8.79 -1.10
N ALA A 47 14.16 8.59 -0.06
CA ALA A 47 12.71 8.67 -0.22
C ALA A 47 12.20 10.07 -0.58
N HIS A 48 12.83 11.15 -0.09
CA HIS A 48 12.37 12.51 -0.40
C HIS A 48 12.63 12.91 -1.86
N SER A 49 13.84 12.71 -2.37
CA SER A 49 14.17 13.05 -3.76
C SER A 49 13.41 12.17 -4.75
N GLU A 50 13.30 10.86 -4.48
CA GLU A 50 12.55 9.96 -5.35
C GLU A 50 11.04 10.23 -5.33
N TYR A 51 10.50 10.65 -4.18
CA TYR A 51 9.09 11.05 -4.09
C TYR A 51 8.77 12.21 -5.01
N GLU A 52 9.59 13.26 -5.02
CA GLU A 52 9.40 14.41 -5.92
C GLU A 52 9.45 14.01 -7.39
N VAL A 53 10.35 13.07 -7.74
CA VAL A 53 10.42 12.49 -9.09
C VAL A 53 9.11 11.78 -9.45
N ARG A 54 8.53 10.98 -8.54
CA ARG A 54 7.23 10.32 -8.79
C ARG A 54 6.09 11.33 -8.97
N VAL A 55 6.07 12.40 -8.17
CA VAL A 55 5.08 13.48 -8.32
C VAL A 55 5.20 14.13 -9.70
N LYS A 56 6.42 14.45 -10.14
CA LYS A 56 6.67 15.02 -11.47
C LYS A 56 6.22 14.09 -12.59
N GLN A 57 6.55 12.81 -12.52
CA GLN A 57 6.14 11.80 -13.50
C GLN A 57 4.61 11.65 -13.58
N CYS A 58 3.92 11.70 -12.44
CA CYS A 58 2.45 11.67 -12.41
C CYS A 58 1.84 12.93 -13.04
N ARG A 59 2.41 14.12 -12.79
CA ARG A 59 1.97 15.36 -13.44
C ARG A 59 2.18 15.32 -14.95
N GLN A 60 3.33 14.84 -15.41
CA GLN A 60 3.61 14.63 -16.82
C GLN A 60 2.58 13.70 -17.47
N ALA A 61 2.20 12.60 -16.80
CA ALA A 61 1.17 11.72 -17.33
C ALA A 61 -0.19 12.41 -17.49
N VAL A 62 -0.59 13.27 -16.54
CA VAL A 62 -1.82 14.09 -16.64
C VAL A 62 -1.73 15.04 -17.83
N GLU A 63 -0.61 15.74 -18.01
CA GLU A 63 -0.39 16.65 -19.15
C GLU A 63 -0.50 15.92 -20.50
N GLN A 64 0.13 14.75 -20.62
CA GLN A 64 0.07 13.93 -21.83
C GLN A 64 -1.34 13.39 -22.12
N LEU A 65 -2.07 12.98 -21.08
CA LEU A 65 -3.47 12.56 -21.23
C LEU A 65 -4.36 13.73 -21.68
N ARG A 66 -4.15 14.93 -21.15
CA ARG A 66 -4.85 16.15 -21.62
C ARG A 66 -4.57 16.47 -23.07
N SER A 67 -3.29 16.41 -23.47
CA SER A 67 -2.89 16.60 -24.86
C SER A 67 -3.47 15.54 -25.81
N SER A 68 -3.85 14.36 -25.30
CA SER A 68 -4.59 13.35 -26.08
C SER A 68 -6.08 13.68 -26.26
N GLY A 69 -6.59 14.76 -25.66
CA GLY A 69 -7.99 15.16 -25.69
C GLY A 69 -8.83 14.62 -24.54
N LEU A 70 -8.20 14.16 -23.43
CA LEU A 70 -8.92 13.73 -22.24
C LEU A 70 -9.06 14.90 -21.24
N GLU A 71 -10.28 15.21 -20.83
CA GLU A 71 -10.54 16.28 -19.86
C GLU A 71 -10.32 15.80 -18.42
N VAL A 72 -9.08 15.90 -17.92
CA VAL A 72 -8.70 15.49 -16.57
C VAL A 72 -7.82 16.53 -15.89
N GLN A 73 -7.94 16.67 -14.58
CA GLN A 73 -7.09 17.56 -13.77
C GLN A 73 -6.05 16.78 -12.97
N THR A 74 -6.38 15.55 -12.60
CA THR A 74 -5.55 14.66 -11.78
C THR A 74 -5.70 13.23 -12.28
N LEU A 75 -4.76 12.34 -11.91
CA LEU A 75 -4.89 10.91 -12.19
C LEU A 75 -6.12 10.27 -11.53
N ARG A 76 -6.70 10.91 -10.51
CA ARG A 76 -7.95 10.48 -9.88
C ARG A 76 -9.18 10.64 -10.79
N ASP A 77 -9.10 11.49 -11.81
CA ASP A 77 -10.16 11.66 -12.83
C ASP A 77 -10.08 10.61 -13.94
N VAL A 78 -8.94 9.94 -14.08
CA VAL A 78 -8.66 9.01 -15.18
C VAL A 78 -9.29 7.66 -14.87
N LYS A 79 -10.14 7.16 -15.77
CA LYS A 79 -10.64 5.78 -15.70
C LYS A 79 -9.63 4.82 -16.33
N LEU A 80 -9.59 3.58 -15.84
CA LEU A 80 -8.69 2.56 -16.39
C LEU A 80 -8.90 2.34 -17.90
N ALA A 81 -10.16 2.37 -18.38
CA ALA A 81 -10.48 2.23 -19.80
C ALA A 81 -9.86 3.35 -20.65
N ASP A 82 -9.90 4.60 -20.18
CA ASP A 82 -9.29 5.74 -20.87
C ASP A 82 -7.76 5.60 -20.89
N LEU A 83 -7.15 5.16 -19.79
CA LEU A 83 -5.72 4.90 -19.73
C LEU A 83 -5.31 3.76 -20.67
N ILE A 84 -6.10 2.70 -20.82
CA ILE A 84 -5.81 1.62 -21.79
C ILE A 84 -5.91 2.14 -23.22
N ALA A 85 -6.95 2.91 -23.52
CA ALA A 85 -7.21 3.41 -24.87
C ALA A 85 -6.15 4.45 -25.32
N ARG A 86 -5.71 5.31 -24.40
CA ARG A 86 -4.87 6.48 -24.71
C ARG A 86 -3.43 6.34 -24.20
N GLY A 87 -3.15 5.40 -23.29
CA GLY A 87 -1.87 5.26 -22.61
C GLY A 87 -0.69 4.98 -23.53
N LYS A 88 -0.91 4.42 -24.72
CA LYS A 88 0.16 4.15 -25.69
C LYS A 88 0.84 5.42 -26.23
N SER A 89 0.21 6.58 -26.12
CA SER A 89 0.82 7.87 -26.51
C SER A 89 1.64 8.52 -25.39
N LEU A 90 1.59 8.00 -24.17
CA LEU A 90 2.35 8.51 -23.05
C LEU A 90 3.81 8.04 -23.14
N ASP A 91 4.69 8.82 -22.52
CA ASP A 91 6.03 8.33 -22.20
C ASP A 91 5.93 7.05 -21.37
N ARG A 92 6.85 6.10 -21.61
CA ARG A 92 6.80 4.78 -20.97
C ARG A 92 6.81 4.87 -19.45
N ILE A 93 7.61 5.76 -18.86
CA ILE A 93 7.69 5.92 -17.41
C ILE A 93 6.41 6.58 -16.90
N ALA A 94 5.94 7.63 -17.57
CA ALA A 94 4.69 8.31 -17.23
C ALA A 94 3.49 7.35 -17.24
N LEU A 95 3.41 6.47 -18.25
CA LEU A 95 2.40 5.42 -18.34
C LEU A 95 2.45 4.48 -17.14
N LYS A 96 3.64 3.97 -16.76
CA LYS A 96 3.79 3.09 -15.59
C LYS A 96 3.30 3.77 -14.30
N ARG A 97 3.70 5.03 -14.06
CA ARG A 97 3.26 5.77 -12.87
C ARG A 97 1.75 6.02 -12.87
N ALA A 98 1.18 6.37 -14.01
CA ALA A 98 -0.27 6.52 -14.16
C ALA A 98 -1.02 5.21 -13.92
N SER A 99 -0.53 4.09 -14.48
CA SER A 99 -1.11 2.76 -14.30
C SER A 99 -1.19 2.38 -12.83
N HIS A 100 -0.12 2.59 -12.06
CA HIS A 100 -0.16 2.38 -10.62
C HIS A 100 -1.25 3.24 -9.97
N VAL A 101 -1.19 4.57 -10.13
CA VAL A 101 -2.10 5.47 -9.40
C VAL A 101 -3.57 5.23 -9.75
N VAL A 102 -3.88 4.99 -11.03
CA VAL A 102 -5.25 4.73 -11.47
C VAL A 102 -5.76 3.40 -10.90
N THR A 103 -4.99 2.32 -11.07
CA THR A 103 -5.42 1.00 -10.58
C THR A 103 -5.44 0.92 -9.05
N GLU A 104 -4.54 1.62 -8.37
CA GLU A 104 -4.49 1.65 -6.91
C GLU A 104 -5.68 2.39 -6.31
N ASN A 105 -6.16 3.47 -6.95
CA ASN A 105 -7.38 4.16 -6.54
C ASN A 105 -8.61 3.23 -6.60
N ASP A 106 -8.74 2.44 -7.67
CA ASP A 106 -9.81 1.46 -7.80
C ASP A 106 -9.67 0.32 -6.79
N ARG A 107 -8.43 -0.14 -6.57
CA ARG A 107 -8.10 -1.16 -5.58
C ARG A 107 -8.46 -0.75 -4.17
N VAL A 108 -8.25 0.51 -3.79
CA VAL A 108 -8.66 1.04 -2.48
C VAL A 108 -10.19 0.98 -2.31
N ARG A 109 -10.95 1.35 -3.34
CA ARG A 109 -12.44 1.26 -3.28
C ARG A 109 -12.89 -0.17 -3.10
N GLU A 110 -12.28 -1.09 -3.83
CA GLU A 110 -12.60 -2.51 -3.70
C GLU A 110 -12.18 -3.07 -2.34
N ALA A 111 -11.00 -2.71 -1.85
CA ALA A 111 -10.50 -3.13 -0.54
C ALA A 111 -11.45 -2.69 0.58
N VAL A 112 -12.00 -1.48 0.50
CA VAL A 112 -13.02 -1.02 1.45
C VAL A 112 -14.27 -1.88 1.40
N ARG A 113 -14.79 -2.20 0.20
CA ARG A 113 -15.95 -3.11 0.07
C ARG A 113 -15.69 -4.47 0.69
N MET A 114 -14.49 -5.04 0.48
CA MET A 114 -14.11 -6.34 1.04
C MET A 114 -14.05 -6.31 2.56
N LEU A 115 -13.51 -5.26 3.17
CA LEU A 115 -13.52 -5.10 4.62
C LEU A 115 -14.94 -5.04 5.18
N GLU A 116 -15.84 -4.27 4.54
CA GLU A 116 -17.24 -4.15 4.95
C GLU A 116 -18.00 -5.48 4.86
N GLN A 117 -17.68 -6.28 3.85
CA GLN A 117 -18.27 -7.61 3.64
C GLN A 117 -17.61 -8.70 4.49
N GLY A 118 -16.46 -8.42 5.11
CA GLY A 118 -15.68 -9.39 5.85
C GLY A 118 -14.87 -10.36 4.98
N ASP A 119 -14.70 -10.09 3.68
CA ASP A 119 -13.86 -10.90 2.79
C ASP A 119 -12.38 -10.52 2.96
N LEU A 120 -11.81 -10.95 4.08
CA LEU A 120 -10.41 -10.67 4.43
C LEU A 120 -9.42 -11.37 3.51
N LYS A 121 -9.82 -12.49 2.89
CA LYS A 121 -8.98 -13.23 1.94
C LYS A 121 -8.80 -12.44 0.65
N TYR A 122 -9.90 -11.93 0.08
CA TYR A 122 -9.81 -11.10 -1.11
C TYR A 122 -9.17 -9.74 -0.82
N PHE A 123 -9.42 -9.14 0.34
CA PHE A 123 -8.68 -7.97 0.80
C PHE A 123 -7.16 -8.22 0.83
N GLY A 124 -6.73 -9.37 1.38
CA GLY A 124 -5.32 -9.77 1.39
C GLY A 124 -4.74 -9.91 -0.03
N LYS A 125 -5.51 -10.47 -0.98
CA LYS A 125 -5.12 -10.50 -2.39
C LYS A 125 -4.91 -9.09 -2.96
N LEU A 126 -5.79 -8.14 -2.63
CA LEU A 126 -5.64 -6.74 -3.05
C LEU A 126 -4.37 -6.11 -2.46
N MET A 127 -4.01 -6.40 -1.20
CA MET A 127 -2.72 -5.96 -0.66
C MET A 127 -1.54 -6.47 -1.51
N ASN A 128 -1.58 -7.74 -1.90
CA ASN A 128 -0.52 -8.36 -2.69
C ASN A 128 -0.40 -7.73 -4.08
N ASP A 129 -1.54 -7.50 -4.74
CA ASP A 129 -1.58 -6.85 -6.05
C ASP A 129 -1.11 -5.40 -5.97
N SER A 130 -1.41 -4.70 -4.87
CA SER A 130 -0.88 -3.37 -4.60
C SER A 130 0.63 -3.37 -4.43
N HIS A 131 1.21 -4.37 -3.74
CA HIS A 131 2.66 -4.48 -3.61
C HIS A 131 3.34 -4.65 -4.98
N LYS A 132 2.81 -5.55 -5.81
CA LYS A 132 3.32 -5.77 -7.18
C LYS A 132 3.24 -4.48 -7.99
N SER A 133 2.14 -3.74 -7.90
CA SER A 133 2.03 -2.44 -8.61
C SER A 133 3.02 -1.41 -8.07
N LEU A 134 3.26 -1.32 -6.76
CA LEU A 134 4.28 -0.44 -6.20
C LEU A 134 5.71 -0.81 -6.60
N ARG A 135 6.00 -2.11 -6.72
CA ARG A 135 7.31 -2.61 -7.14
C ARG A 135 7.52 -2.42 -8.65
N ASP A 136 6.56 -2.84 -9.45
CA ASP A 136 6.73 -3.01 -10.89
C ASP A 136 6.31 -1.74 -11.66
N ASP A 137 5.21 -1.09 -11.30
CA ASP A 137 4.67 0.08 -12.01
C ASP A 137 5.08 1.40 -11.37
N TYR A 138 5.08 1.49 -10.03
CA TYR A 138 5.47 2.71 -9.34
C TYR A 138 6.97 2.76 -9.01
N GLU A 139 7.62 1.59 -8.95
CA GLU A 139 9.05 1.42 -8.67
C GLU A 139 9.50 2.16 -7.40
N VAL A 140 8.79 1.94 -6.30
CA VAL A 140 9.14 2.49 -4.98
C VAL A 140 9.46 1.43 -3.93
N SER A 141 9.40 0.15 -4.30
CA SER A 141 9.85 -0.93 -3.41
C SER A 141 11.39 -0.96 -3.30
N SER A 142 11.91 -1.93 -2.57
CA SER A 142 13.34 -2.23 -2.50
C SER A 142 13.54 -3.74 -2.34
N LYS A 143 14.78 -4.21 -2.55
CA LYS A 143 15.11 -5.63 -2.34
C LYS A 143 14.71 -6.14 -0.96
N GLU A 144 14.81 -5.28 0.06
CA GLU A 144 14.46 -5.62 1.44
C GLU A 144 12.96 -5.71 1.66
N LEU A 145 12.20 -4.76 1.11
CA LEU A 145 10.74 -4.78 1.19
C LEU A 145 10.18 -5.97 0.41
N ASP A 146 10.71 -6.24 -0.78
CA ASP A 146 10.32 -7.38 -1.60
C ASP A 146 10.63 -8.70 -0.89
N ALA A 147 11.83 -8.85 -0.29
CA ALA A 147 12.18 -10.04 0.46
C ALA A 147 11.27 -10.27 1.68
N LEU A 148 10.93 -9.21 2.43
CA LEU A 148 9.98 -9.31 3.54
C LEU A 148 8.60 -9.78 3.07
N VAL A 149 8.08 -9.22 1.97
CA VAL A 149 6.77 -9.61 1.42
C VAL A 149 6.81 -11.05 0.88
N GLU A 150 7.86 -11.45 0.18
CA GLU A 150 8.02 -12.81 -0.36
C GLU A 150 8.14 -13.86 0.73
N VAL A 151 8.85 -13.56 1.83
CA VAL A 151 8.88 -14.43 3.01
C VAL A 151 7.50 -14.49 3.66
N ALA A 152 6.83 -13.34 3.83
CA ALA A 152 5.51 -13.27 4.42
C ALA A 152 4.50 -14.13 3.65
N TRP A 153 4.42 -14.02 2.32
CA TRP A 153 3.49 -14.76 1.46
C TRP A 153 3.60 -16.29 1.55
N LYS A 154 4.73 -16.81 2.01
CA LYS A 154 4.96 -18.25 2.17
C LYS A 154 4.49 -18.78 3.52
N GLN A 155 4.12 -17.92 4.45
CA GLN A 155 3.76 -18.33 5.81
C GLN A 155 2.30 -18.79 5.90
N PRO A 156 2.01 -19.87 6.66
CA PRO A 156 0.63 -20.23 7.00
C PRO A 156 -0.08 -19.09 7.73
N GLY A 157 -1.38 -18.92 7.45
CA GLY A 157 -2.22 -17.90 8.08
C GLY A 157 -2.00 -16.46 7.58
N VAL A 158 -1.08 -16.22 6.63
CA VAL A 158 -1.00 -14.92 5.96
C VAL A 158 -2.11 -14.78 4.91
N LEU A 159 -2.84 -13.67 4.94
CA LEU A 159 -3.85 -13.36 3.93
C LEU A 159 -3.29 -12.43 2.84
N GLY A 160 -2.42 -11.50 3.24
CA GLY A 160 -1.76 -10.59 2.31
C GLY A 160 -0.65 -9.78 2.96
N ALA A 161 0.27 -9.29 2.15
CA ALA A 161 1.43 -8.52 2.58
C ALA A 161 1.82 -7.50 1.50
N ARG A 162 2.25 -6.32 1.95
CA ARG A 162 2.76 -5.27 1.07
C ARG A 162 3.70 -4.33 1.80
N MET A 163 4.53 -3.60 1.07
CA MET A 163 5.20 -2.43 1.63
C MET A 163 4.19 -1.36 2.08
N THR A 164 4.57 -0.55 3.07
CA THR A 164 3.76 0.57 3.56
C THR A 164 4.58 1.85 3.72
N GLY A 165 3.93 3.00 3.53
CA GLY A 165 4.57 4.31 3.46
C GLY A 165 5.26 4.56 2.11
N ALA A 166 6.27 5.43 2.13
CA ALA A 166 6.90 5.96 0.92
C ALA A 166 7.74 4.94 0.12
N GLY A 167 8.18 3.84 0.74
CA GLY A 167 9.07 2.86 0.12
C GLY A 167 10.55 3.19 0.26
N PHE A 168 11.36 2.56 -0.59
CA PHE A 168 12.83 2.62 -0.57
C PHE A 168 13.41 2.22 0.80
N GLY A 169 12.85 1.16 1.39
CA GLY A 169 13.08 0.73 2.77
C GLY A 169 11.92 1.07 3.71
N GLY A 170 12.14 0.93 5.02
CA GLY A 170 11.08 1.03 6.02
C GLY A 170 10.33 -0.29 6.21
N CYS A 171 9.01 -0.27 6.18
CA CYS A 171 8.20 -1.39 6.68
C CYS A 171 7.32 -2.04 5.61
N THR A 172 7.00 -3.31 5.84
CA THR A 172 5.83 -3.97 5.28
C THR A 172 4.70 -4.02 6.30
N VAL A 173 3.48 -4.14 5.80
CA VAL A 173 2.27 -4.41 6.57
C VAL A 173 1.65 -5.69 6.06
N ASN A 174 1.32 -6.58 7.00
CA ASN A 174 0.88 -7.94 6.73
C ASN A 174 -0.47 -8.17 7.44
N LEU A 175 -1.42 -8.74 6.72
CA LEU A 175 -2.69 -9.21 7.26
C LEU A 175 -2.55 -10.69 7.57
N VAL A 176 -2.60 -11.03 8.86
CA VAL A 176 -2.33 -12.38 9.36
C VAL A 176 -3.50 -12.84 10.21
N GLU A 177 -3.91 -14.09 10.07
CA GLU A 177 -4.88 -14.71 10.97
C GLU A 177 -4.44 -14.57 12.43
N ARG A 178 -5.40 -14.31 13.32
CA ARG A 178 -5.12 -13.99 14.72
C ARG A 178 -4.19 -15.01 15.39
N ASP A 179 -4.47 -16.29 15.19
CA ASP A 179 -3.76 -17.38 15.87
C ASP A 179 -2.41 -17.72 15.22
N ALA A 180 -2.16 -17.21 14.02
CA ALA A 180 -0.89 -17.38 13.30
C ALA A 180 0.11 -16.23 13.54
N ALA A 181 -0.30 -15.14 14.22
CA ALA A 181 0.47 -13.89 14.28
C ALA A 181 1.87 -14.04 14.91
N GLU A 182 1.99 -14.79 16.01
CA GLU A 182 3.28 -15.01 16.69
C GLU A 182 4.22 -15.90 15.86
N ALA A 183 3.71 -17.03 15.37
CA ALA A 183 4.48 -17.93 14.50
C ALA A 183 4.92 -17.23 13.21
N PHE A 184 4.06 -16.38 12.64
CA PHE A 184 4.37 -15.54 11.49
C PHE A 184 5.53 -14.58 11.81
N ALA A 185 5.52 -13.91 12.97
CA ALA A 185 6.55 -12.96 13.34
C ALA A 185 7.94 -13.61 13.40
N GLU A 186 8.04 -14.76 14.08
CA GLU A 186 9.28 -15.54 14.15
C GLU A 186 9.75 -16.00 12.77
N ALA A 187 8.82 -16.52 11.95
CA ALA A 187 9.14 -17.04 10.63
C ALA A 187 9.62 -15.94 9.68
N VAL A 188 9.01 -14.74 9.73
CA VAL A 188 9.45 -13.59 8.92
C VAL A 188 10.84 -13.12 9.34
N GLN A 189 11.12 -13.02 10.64
CA GLN A 189 12.45 -12.64 11.11
C GLN A 189 13.51 -13.62 10.64
N LYS A 190 13.27 -14.92 10.83
CA LYS A 190 14.19 -15.98 10.39
C LYS A 190 14.37 -16.00 8.88
N GLY A 191 13.27 -15.96 8.12
CA GLY A 191 13.31 -16.01 6.66
C GLY A 191 14.01 -14.81 6.04
N TYR A 192 13.77 -13.61 6.58
CA TYR A 192 14.44 -12.39 6.13
C TYR A 192 15.94 -12.39 6.45
N GLN A 193 16.32 -12.83 7.66
CA GLN A 193 17.72 -13.01 8.05
C GLN A 193 18.43 -14.03 7.16
N GLN A 194 17.75 -15.12 6.79
CA GLN A 194 18.30 -16.12 5.87
C GLN A 194 18.45 -15.58 4.44
N ALA A 195 17.48 -14.80 3.97
CA ALA A 195 17.46 -14.29 2.61
C ALA A 195 18.51 -13.18 2.38
N LEU A 196 18.65 -12.25 3.33
CA LEU A 196 19.47 -11.04 3.13
C LEU A 196 20.54 -10.82 4.21
N GLY A 197 20.61 -11.65 5.25
CA GLY A 197 21.53 -11.45 6.37
C GLY A 197 21.16 -10.28 7.29
N LEU A 198 19.96 -9.70 7.11
CA LEU A 198 19.47 -8.54 7.84
C LEU A 198 18.41 -8.94 8.88
N ARG A 199 18.38 -8.21 10.00
CA ARG A 199 17.39 -8.43 11.06
C ARG A 199 16.18 -7.53 10.86
N ALA A 200 15.00 -8.12 10.82
CA ALA A 200 13.74 -7.38 10.86
C ALA A 200 13.24 -7.19 12.30
N GLU A 201 12.68 -6.02 12.57
CA GLU A 201 11.83 -5.81 13.76
C GLU A 201 10.39 -6.07 13.37
N VAL A 202 9.66 -6.84 14.18
CA VAL A 202 8.28 -7.23 13.87
C VAL A 202 7.37 -6.84 15.02
N TYR A 203 6.25 -6.22 14.69
CA TYR A 203 5.28 -5.66 15.62
C TYR A 203 3.90 -6.22 15.30
N VAL A 204 3.28 -6.91 16.26
CA VAL A 204 1.87 -7.32 16.16
C VAL A 204 1.00 -6.16 16.64
N CYS A 205 0.27 -5.55 15.73
CA CYS A 205 -0.48 -4.32 15.95
C CYS A 205 -2.00 -4.57 15.95
N GLN A 206 -2.72 -3.60 16.52
CA GLN A 206 -4.18 -3.50 16.47
C GLN A 206 -4.56 -2.07 16.05
N ALA A 207 -5.74 -1.92 15.45
CA ALA A 207 -6.28 -0.60 15.14
C ALA A 207 -6.68 0.10 16.45
N SER A 208 -6.22 1.33 16.62
CA SER A 208 -6.34 2.09 17.87
C SER A 208 -7.01 3.44 17.65
N ASP A 209 -7.41 4.06 18.75
CA ASP A 209 -7.92 5.42 18.75
C ASP A 209 -6.84 6.42 18.32
N GLY A 210 -7.26 7.52 17.71
CA GLY A 210 -6.38 8.64 17.36
C GLY A 210 -5.99 9.46 18.60
N ALA A 211 -5.40 10.63 18.37
CA ALA A 211 -5.04 11.56 19.43
C ALA A 211 -6.27 11.98 20.22
N LEU A 212 -6.22 11.81 21.54
CA LEU A 212 -7.26 12.22 22.48
C LEU A 212 -6.67 13.26 23.44
N ALA A 213 -7.42 14.33 23.71
CA ALA A 213 -7.17 15.18 24.86
C ALA A 213 -7.90 14.56 26.06
N THR A 214 -7.15 14.05 27.03
CA THR A 214 -7.67 13.60 28.32
C THR A 214 -7.59 14.72 29.34
#